data_AF-A0A411YGM4-F1
#
_entry.id   AF-A0A411YGM4-F1
#
_cell.length_a   1.000
_cell.length_b   1.000
_cell.length_c   1.000
_cell.angle_alpha   90.00
_cell.angle_beta   90.00
_cell.angle_gamma   90.00
#
_symmetry.space_group_name_H-M   'P 1'
#
loop_
_entity.id
_entity.type
_entity.pdbx_description
1 polymer ?
#
loop_
_entity_poly.entity_id
_entity_poly.type
_entity_poly.pdbx_seq_one_letter_code
_entity_poly.pdbx_strand_id
1 'polypeptide(L)'
;MSSGWVPVELDLAGRLVVCVGAGRVAEGKLAQPLEAGAEVRVIAPQATPGLGEAADRRELTWHARPYAEGDLAEASLVIAGSDDPAVNERVAADAEALRVPCVRVDRDPAAEYPGSAAFPATLRRGPLVLTVGTGGAAPVLAGRLKRELAAQYPPEYGQLAELLAELRDAPEVQAALAPLGDDERRLRWRSVLDADTLQLIRDGELRAAREVAIRCLCSSSG
;
A
#
# COMPACT_ATOMS: atom_id res chain seq x y z
N MET A 1 -24.84 -9.39 2.78
CA MET A 1 -23.84 -10.41 2.38
C MET A 1 -22.47 -9.76 2.48
N SER A 2 -21.54 -10.34 3.24
CA SER A 2 -20.15 -9.85 3.31
C SER A 2 -19.47 -10.06 1.98
N SER A 3 -18.71 -9.08 1.52
CA SER A 3 -18.15 -9.04 0.16
C SER A 3 -17.02 -10.06 -0.10
N GLY A 4 -16.69 -10.95 0.84
CA GLY A 4 -15.62 -11.94 0.72
C GLY A 4 -14.19 -11.37 0.78
N TRP A 5 -14.05 -10.03 0.76
CA TRP A 5 -12.76 -9.33 0.79
C TRP A 5 -12.30 -9.09 2.22
N VAL A 6 -11.05 -9.41 2.51
CA VAL A 6 -10.36 -9.02 3.74
C VAL A 6 -9.27 -8.01 3.38
N PRO A 7 -9.28 -6.79 3.94
CA PRO A 7 -8.21 -5.83 3.71
C PRO A 7 -6.94 -6.31 4.41
N VAL A 8 -5.84 -6.35 3.67
CA VAL A 8 -4.50 -6.68 4.16
C VAL A 8 -3.49 -5.76 3.49
N GLU A 9 -2.41 -5.46 4.19
CA GLU A 9 -1.23 -4.82 3.60
C GLU A 9 -0.23 -5.89 3.17
N LEU A 10 0.34 -5.75 1.98
CA LEU A 10 1.34 -6.66 1.44
C LEU A 10 2.69 -5.97 1.43
N ASP A 11 3.69 -6.60 2.05
CA ASP A 11 5.09 -6.19 1.90
C ASP A 11 5.63 -6.76 0.59
N LEU A 12 5.89 -5.86 -0.36
CA LEU A 12 6.38 -6.17 -1.70
C LEU A 12 7.85 -5.78 -1.89
N ALA A 13 8.54 -5.29 -0.86
CA ALA A 13 9.94 -4.90 -1.00
C ALA A 13 10.80 -6.10 -1.44
N GLY A 14 11.49 -5.96 -2.59
CA GLY A 14 12.28 -7.03 -3.20
C GLY A 14 11.47 -8.24 -3.67
N ARG A 15 10.14 -8.15 -3.74
CA ARG A 15 9.26 -9.23 -4.22
C ARG A 15 8.95 -9.02 -5.69
N LEU A 16 8.88 -10.12 -6.45
CA LEU A 16 8.51 -10.09 -7.86
C LEU A 16 7.03 -9.76 -8.03
N VAL A 17 6.74 -8.70 -8.78
CA VAL A 17 5.40 -8.33 -9.25
C VAL A 17 5.38 -8.43 -10.76
N VAL A 18 4.52 -9.30 -11.30
CA VAL A 18 4.38 -9.48 -12.75
C VAL A 18 3.14 -8.78 -13.24
N CYS A 19 3.29 -7.90 -14.22
CA CYS A 19 2.18 -7.25 -14.90
C CYS A 19 2.16 -7.68 -16.37
N VAL A 20 1.01 -8.22 -16.80
CA VAL A 20 0.78 -8.60 -18.19
C VAL A 20 -0.09 -7.53 -18.84
N GLY A 21 0.45 -6.85 -19.84
CA GLY A 21 -0.10 -5.61 -20.38
C GLY A 21 0.64 -4.38 -19.88
N ALA A 22 0.71 -3.35 -20.73
CA ALA A 22 1.50 -2.16 -20.48
C ALA A 22 0.80 -0.89 -21.01
N GLY A 23 -0.53 -0.88 -20.98
CA GLY A 23 -1.34 0.30 -21.26
C GLY A 23 -1.41 1.25 -20.06
N ARG A 24 -2.10 2.39 -20.23
CA ARG A 24 -2.21 3.43 -19.17
C ARG A 24 -2.82 2.92 -17.86
N VAL A 25 -3.75 1.98 -17.94
CA VAL A 25 -4.38 1.41 -16.75
C VAL A 25 -3.38 0.55 -15.98
N ALA A 26 -2.64 -0.31 -16.68
CA ALA A 26 -1.57 -1.14 -16.10
C ALA A 26 -0.47 -0.26 -15.48
N GLU A 27 -0.01 0.76 -16.21
CA GLU A 27 0.96 1.75 -15.70
C GLU A 27 0.49 2.39 -14.38
N GLY A 28 -0.77 2.82 -14.31
CA GLY A 28 -1.34 3.37 -13.08
C GLY A 28 -1.43 2.37 -11.91
N LYS A 29 -1.42 1.07 -12.17
CA LYS A 29 -1.39 0.02 -11.14
C LYS A 29 0.02 -0.34 -10.68
N LEU A 30 1.04 -0.02 -11.47
CA LEU A 30 2.44 -0.30 -11.17
C LEU A 30 3.08 0.72 -10.23
N ALA A 31 2.50 1.92 -10.09
CA ALA A 31 3.03 2.96 -9.21
C ALA A 31 3.22 2.47 -7.76
N GLN A 32 2.21 1.80 -7.18
CA GLN A 32 2.30 1.33 -5.77
C GLN A 32 3.36 0.22 -5.57
N PRO A 33 3.42 -0.84 -6.40
CA PRO A 33 4.53 -1.79 -6.35
C PRO A 33 5.91 -1.15 -6.49
N LEU A 34 6.09 -0.22 -7.44
CA LEU A 34 7.37 0.45 -7.65
C LEU A 34 7.77 1.29 -6.41
N GLU A 35 6.84 2.09 -5.87
CA GLU A 35 7.06 2.87 -4.64
C GLU A 35 7.37 1.97 -3.43
N ALA A 36 6.83 0.75 -3.39
CA ALA A 36 7.09 -0.23 -2.34
C ALA A 36 8.44 -0.96 -2.50
N GLY A 37 9.19 -0.68 -3.57
CA GLY A 37 10.47 -1.34 -3.85
C GLY A 37 10.33 -2.76 -4.40
N ALA A 38 9.22 -3.07 -5.06
CA ALA A 38 9.03 -4.35 -5.71
C ALA A 38 9.92 -4.52 -6.94
N GLU A 39 10.29 -5.78 -7.22
CA GLU A 39 10.91 -6.14 -8.49
C GLU A 39 9.81 -6.26 -9.54
N VAL A 40 9.61 -5.21 -10.34
CA VAL A 40 8.52 -5.16 -11.31
C VAL A 40 8.96 -5.75 -12.66
N ARG A 41 8.19 -6.73 -13.15
CA ARG A 41 8.31 -7.29 -14.49
C ARG A 41 7.05 -7.02 -15.30
N VAL A 42 7.21 -6.36 -16.45
CA VAL A 42 6.13 -6.06 -17.38
C VAL A 42 6.27 -6.93 -18.62
N ILE A 43 5.19 -7.59 -19.05
CA ILE A 43 5.16 -8.46 -20.23
C ILE A 43 4.07 -7.93 -21.16
N ALA A 44 4.49 -7.32 -22.26
CA ALA A 44 3.58 -6.79 -23.27
C ALA A 44 4.36 -6.54 -24.58
N PRO A 45 3.77 -6.77 -25.77
CA PRO A 45 4.42 -6.46 -27.04
C PRO A 45 4.77 -4.98 -27.22
N GLN A 46 3.99 -4.09 -26.60
CA GLN A 46 4.13 -2.64 -26.63
C GLN A 46 3.86 -2.08 -25.24
N ALA A 47 4.51 -0.97 -24.90
CA ALA A 47 4.33 -0.27 -23.63
C ALA A 47 4.10 1.22 -23.85
N THR A 48 3.50 1.88 -22.87
CA THR A 48 3.44 3.34 -22.83
C THR A 48 4.83 3.95 -22.76
N PRO A 49 5.02 5.21 -23.22
CA PRO A 49 6.29 5.91 -23.07
C PRO A 49 6.79 5.93 -21.62
N GLY A 50 5.91 6.15 -20.64
CA GLY A 50 6.29 6.18 -19.22
C GLY A 50 6.87 4.85 -18.72
N LEU A 51 6.29 3.71 -19.11
CA LEU A 51 6.83 2.40 -18.78
C LEU A 51 8.13 2.09 -19.54
N GLY A 52 8.25 2.54 -20.79
CA GLY A 52 9.50 2.46 -21.55
C GLY A 52 10.64 3.22 -20.87
N GLU A 53 10.40 4.47 -20.49
CA GLU A 53 11.39 5.29 -19.77
C GLU A 53 11.75 4.71 -18.40
N ALA A 54 10.78 4.15 -17.67
CA ALA A 54 11.03 3.46 -16.41
C ALA A 54 11.91 2.22 -16.60
N ALA A 55 11.70 1.47 -17.69
CA ALA A 55 12.56 0.35 -18.07
C ALA A 55 13.99 0.82 -18.41
N ASP A 56 14.13 1.93 -19.16
CA ASP A 56 15.44 2.52 -19.50
C ASP A 56 16.21 2.97 -18.26
N ARG A 57 15.49 3.51 -17.26
CA ARG A 57 16.05 3.86 -15.94
C ARG A 57 16.28 2.65 -15.02
N ARG A 58 15.93 1.43 -15.47
CA ARG A 58 16.02 0.17 -14.72
C ARG A 58 15.17 0.14 -13.45
N GLU A 59 14.08 0.89 -13.43
CA GLU A 59 13.09 0.85 -12.35
C GLU A 59 12.20 -0.40 -12.46
N LEU A 60 12.09 -0.96 -13.66
CA LEU A 60 11.38 -2.21 -13.96
C LEU A 60 12.05 -2.97 -15.10
N THR A 61 11.69 -4.23 -15.27
CA THR A 61 12.08 -5.04 -16.43
C THR A 61 10.91 -5.17 -17.39
N TRP A 62 11.06 -4.70 -18.63
CA TRP A 62 10.05 -4.87 -19.67
C TRP A 62 10.47 -5.95 -20.68
N HIS A 63 9.61 -6.96 -20.84
CA HIS A 63 9.70 -7.97 -21.90
C HIS A 63 8.75 -7.62 -23.04
N ALA A 64 9.32 -7.13 -24.14
CA ALA A 64 8.59 -6.70 -25.34
C ALA A 64 8.06 -7.90 -26.17
N ARG A 65 7.19 -8.71 -25.57
CA ARG A 65 6.58 -9.89 -26.20
C ARG A 65 5.20 -10.22 -25.62
N PRO A 66 4.42 -11.11 -26.27
CA PRO A 66 3.20 -11.65 -25.70
C PRO A 66 3.46 -12.50 -24.44
N TYR A 67 2.41 -12.61 -23.61
CA TYR A 67 2.38 -13.48 -22.44
C TYR A 67 2.41 -14.96 -22.82
N ALA A 68 3.24 -15.72 -22.11
CA ALA A 68 3.42 -17.15 -22.27
C ALA A 68 3.32 -17.87 -20.92
N GLU A 69 3.05 -19.18 -20.96
CA GLU A 69 3.04 -20.03 -19.77
C GLU A 69 4.40 -19.99 -19.04
N GLY A 70 4.36 -19.98 -17.71
CA GLY A 70 5.56 -19.90 -16.86
C GLY A 70 6.04 -18.48 -16.56
N ASP A 71 5.49 -17.46 -17.22
CA ASP A 71 5.84 -16.05 -16.99
C ASP A 71 5.53 -15.55 -15.57
N LEU A 72 4.59 -16.20 -14.89
CA LEU A 72 4.19 -15.90 -13.52
C LEU A 72 5.01 -16.66 -12.47
N ALA A 73 6.02 -17.43 -12.88
CA ALA A 73 6.88 -18.14 -11.94
C ALA A 73 7.47 -17.18 -10.91
N GLU A 74 7.41 -17.57 -9.64
CA GLU A 74 7.92 -16.82 -8.47
C GLU A 74 7.23 -15.47 -8.20
N ALA A 75 6.16 -15.14 -8.94
CA ALA A 75 5.40 -13.92 -8.70
C ALA A 75 4.78 -13.94 -7.29
N SER A 76 4.90 -12.81 -6.58
CA SER A 76 4.21 -12.57 -5.31
C SER A 76 2.88 -11.83 -5.49
N LEU A 77 2.72 -11.14 -6.63
CA LEU A 77 1.50 -10.47 -7.04
C LEU A 77 1.47 -10.43 -8.58
N VAL A 78 0.28 -10.65 -9.16
CA VAL A 78 0.05 -10.57 -10.60
C VAL A 78 -0.94 -9.46 -10.91
N ILE A 79 -0.68 -8.71 -11.98
CA ILE A 79 -1.59 -7.69 -12.52
C ILE A 79 -1.93 -8.07 -13.96
N ALA A 80 -3.16 -8.54 -14.19
CA ALA A 80 -3.72 -8.80 -15.51
C ALA A 80 -4.29 -7.49 -16.08
N GLY A 81 -3.51 -6.89 -16.97
CA GLY A 81 -3.64 -5.52 -17.47
C GLY A 81 -3.68 -5.40 -19.01
N SER A 82 -3.96 -6.48 -19.73
CA SER A 82 -4.00 -6.53 -21.20
C SER A 82 -5.29 -5.92 -21.75
N ASP A 83 -5.23 -5.35 -22.96
CA ASP A 83 -6.41 -4.94 -23.72
C ASP A 83 -7.19 -6.13 -24.31
N ASP A 84 -6.58 -7.31 -24.34
CA ASP A 84 -7.22 -8.57 -24.74
C ASP A 84 -7.79 -9.31 -23.50
N PRO A 85 -9.13 -9.40 -23.35
CA PRO A 85 -9.75 -10.11 -22.23
C PRO A 85 -9.37 -11.59 -22.15
N ALA A 86 -9.10 -12.26 -23.27
CA ALA A 86 -8.69 -13.66 -23.27
C ALA A 86 -7.29 -13.85 -22.68
N VAL A 87 -6.40 -12.86 -22.84
CA VAL A 87 -5.11 -12.84 -22.15
C VAL A 87 -5.31 -12.63 -20.66
N ASN A 88 -6.17 -11.71 -20.25
CA ASN A 88 -6.45 -11.48 -18.82
C ASN A 88 -7.05 -12.72 -18.15
N GLU A 89 -7.95 -13.43 -18.83
CA GLU A 89 -8.51 -14.70 -18.35
C GLU A 89 -7.42 -15.75 -18.11
N ARG A 90 -6.53 -15.93 -19.10
CA ARG A 90 -5.42 -16.88 -19.00
C ARG A 90 -4.46 -16.53 -17.87
N VAL A 91 -4.09 -15.25 -17.74
CA VAL A 91 -3.24 -14.76 -16.65
C VAL A 91 -3.88 -15.00 -15.29
N ALA A 92 -5.18 -14.75 -15.16
CA ALA A 92 -5.91 -14.97 -13.91
C ALA A 92 -6.03 -16.45 -13.55
N ALA A 93 -6.28 -17.33 -14.53
CA ALA A 93 -6.29 -18.77 -14.35
C ALA A 93 -4.91 -19.31 -13.92
N ASP A 94 -3.84 -18.88 -14.59
CA ASP A 94 -2.47 -19.29 -14.26
C ASP A 94 -2.07 -18.80 -12.86
N ALA A 95 -2.45 -17.57 -12.48
CA ALA A 95 -2.22 -17.04 -11.14
C ALA A 95 -2.98 -17.83 -10.06
N GLU A 96 -4.22 -18.22 -10.33
CA GLU A 96 -5.02 -19.06 -9.43
C GLU A 96 -4.38 -20.45 -9.24
N ALA A 97 -3.93 -21.08 -10.33
CA ALA A 97 -3.24 -22.37 -10.28
C ALA A 97 -1.96 -22.31 -9.44
N LEU A 98 -1.25 -21.18 -9.48
CA LEU A 98 -0.05 -20.90 -8.68
C LEU A 98 -0.37 -20.36 -7.26
N ARG A 99 -1.64 -20.10 -6.95
CA ARG A 99 -2.11 -19.44 -5.71
C ARG A 99 -1.47 -18.08 -5.45
N VAL A 100 -1.23 -17.33 -6.52
CA VAL A 100 -0.69 -15.97 -6.45
C VAL A 100 -1.85 -14.97 -6.52
N PRO A 101 -1.90 -13.96 -5.64
CA PRO A 101 -2.91 -12.91 -5.71
C PRO A 101 -2.90 -12.22 -7.08
N CYS A 102 -4.07 -12.12 -7.72
CA CYS A 102 -4.22 -11.56 -9.06
C CYS A 102 -5.16 -10.36 -9.06
N VAL A 103 -4.66 -9.21 -9.53
CA VAL A 103 -5.44 -8.01 -9.79
C VAL A 103 -5.82 -7.96 -11.27
N ARG A 104 -7.11 -8.03 -11.58
CA ARG A 104 -7.64 -7.78 -12.92
C ARG A 104 -8.04 -6.32 -13.10
N VAL A 105 -7.65 -5.71 -14.22
CA VAL A 105 -8.01 -4.31 -14.53
C VAL A 105 -9.31 -4.17 -15.30
N ASP A 106 -9.66 -5.17 -16.12
CA ASP A 106 -10.81 -5.18 -17.04
C ASP A 106 -12.14 -5.46 -16.34
N ARG A 107 -12.08 -6.20 -15.22
CA ARG A 107 -13.17 -6.40 -14.26
C ARG A 107 -14.46 -6.90 -14.92
N ASP A 108 -14.34 -8.03 -15.59
CA ASP A 108 -15.46 -8.73 -16.22
C ASP A 108 -16.28 -9.54 -15.18
N PRO A 109 -17.56 -9.21 -14.93
CA PRO A 109 -18.41 -9.98 -14.01
C PRO A 109 -18.72 -11.41 -14.46
N ALA A 110 -18.51 -11.72 -15.74
CA ALA A 110 -18.73 -13.04 -16.33
C ALA A 110 -17.44 -13.86 -16.46
N ALA A 111 -16.29 -13.31 -16.08
CA ALA A 111 -15.02 -14.04 -16.06
C ALA A 111 -15.11 -15.27 -15.16
N GLU A 112 -14.54 -16.38 -15.62
CA GLU A 112 -14.39 -17.60 -14.82
C GLU A 112 -13.41 -17.35 -13.67
N TYR A 113 -12.37 -16.55 -13.91
CA TYR A 113 -11.37 -16.12 -12.94
C TYR A 113 -11.44 -14.61 -12.70
N PRO A 114 -12.24 -14.11 -11.74
CA PRO A 114 -12.48 -12.67 -11.55
C PRO A 114 -11.30 -11.89 -10.91
N GLY A 115 -10.22 -12.58 -10.54
CA GLY A 115 -9.10 -12.03 -9.77
C GLY A 115 -9.32 -12.13 -8.26
N SER A 116 -8.23 -12.37 -7.53
CA SER A 116 -8.20 -12.65 -6.09
C SER A 116 -7.67 -11.48 -5.26
N ALA A 117 -7.25 -10.38 -5.90
CA ALA A 117 -6.75 -9.17 -5.26
C ALA A 117 -7.31 -7.90 -5.90
N ALA A 118 -7.29 -6.81 -5.14
CA ALA A 118 -7.69 -5.49 -5.63
C ALA A 118 -6.88 -4.40 -4.93
N PHE A 119 -6.43 -3.40 -5.71
CA PHE A 119 -5.86 -2.19 -5.13
C PHE A 119 -6.98 -1.27 -4.63
N PRO A 120 -7.05 -0.96 -3.32
CA PRO A 120 -8.02 -0.01 -2.79
C PRO A 120 -7.64 1.42 -3.16
N ALA A 121 -8.62 2.34 -3.03
CA ALA A 121 -8.29 3.76 -3.11
C ALA A 121 -7.41 4.12 -1.91
N THR A 122 -6.16 4.50 -2.18
CA THR A 122 -5.11 4.63 -1.15
C THR A 122 -4.66 6.07 -1.02
N LEU A 123 -4.58 6.55 0.22
CA LEU A 123 -4.00 7.82 0.63
C LEU A 123 -2.78 7.53 1.51
N ARG A 124 -1.61 8.02 1.10
CA ARG A 124 -0.35 7.85 1.83
C ARG A 124 0.15 9.19 2.37
N ARG A 125 0.65 9.16 3.62
CA ARG A 125 1.32 10.27 4.32
C ARG A 125 2.49 9.67 5.12
N GLY A 126 3.66 9.56 4.48
CA GLY A 126 4.79 8.82 5.06
C GLY A 126 4.36 7.40 5.46
N PRO A 127 4.53 6.99 6.74
CA PRO A 127 4.14 5.68 7.24
C PRO A 127 2.63 5.53 7.51
N LEU A 128 1.85 6.61 7.49
CA LEU A 128 0.39 6.52 7.61
C LEU A 128 -0.24 6.19 6.26
N VAL A 129 -0.99 5.09 6.21
CA VAL A 129 -1.76 4.65 5.05
C VAL A 129 -3.24 4.57 5.41
N LEU A 130 -4.08 5.21 4.59
CA LEU A 130 -5.53 5.11 4.68
C LEU A 130 -6.06 4.53 3.37
N THR A 131 -6.80 3.42 3.46
CA THR A 131 -7.36 2.73 2.29
C THR A 131 -8.88 2.67 2.34
N VAL A 132 -9.52 2.88 1.20
CA VAL A 132 -10.95 2.66 1.01
C VAL A 132 -11.15 1.56 -0.02
N GLY A 133 -11.59 0.40 0.43
CA GLY A 133 -11.97 -0.73 -0.40
C GLY A 133 -13.49 -0.83 -0.55
N THR A 134 -13.96 -1.06 -1.78
CA THR A 134 -15.37 -1.39 -2.07
C THR A 134 -15.54 -2.80 -2.63
N GLY A 135 -14.50 -3.65 -2.53
CA GLY A 135 -14.41 -4.87 -3.33
C GLY A 135 -14.60 -4.54 -4.81
N GLY A 136 -14.12 -3.36 -5.21
CA GLY A 136 -14.32 -2.61 -6.46
C GLY A 136 -15.76 -2.37 -6.96
N ALA A 137 -16.79 -2.69 -6.18
CA ALA A 137 -18.19 -2.47 -6.56
C ALA A 137 -18.52 -0.98 -6.82
N ALA A 138 -17.79 -0.06 -6.17
CA ALA A 138 -18.02 1.38 -6.30
C ALA A 138 -16.71 2.18 -6.32
N PRO A 139 -15.95 2.21 -7.44
CA PRO A 139 -14.70 2.97 -7.55
C PRO A 139 -14.89 4.48 -7.37
N VAL A 140 -16.01 5.02 -7.87
CA VAL A 140 -16.36 6.44 -7.73
C VAL A 140 -16.55 6.82 -6.26
N LEU A 141 -17.24 5.97 -5.48
CA LEU A 141 -17.40 6.18 -4.04
C LEU A 141 -16.06 6.10 -3.31
N ALA A 142 -15.24 5.09 -3.62
CA ALA A 142 -13.91 4.95 -3.04
C ALA A 142 -13.04 6.19 -3.31
N GLY A 143 -13.09 6.73 -4.53
CA GLY A 143 -12.38 7.95 -4.91
C GLY A 143 -12.90 9.21 -4.20
N ARG A 144 -14.22 9.30 -3.92
CA ARG A 144 -14.79 10.38 -3.11
C ARG A 144 -14.34 10.30 -1.66
N LEU A 145 -14.49 9.14 -1.02
CA LEU A 145 -14.10 8.93 0.38
C LEU A 145 -12.59 9.16 0.58
N LYS A 146 -11.74 8.72 -0.37
CA LYS A 146 -10.31 9.04 -0.33
C LYS A 146 -10.05 10.55 -0.27
N ARG A 147 -10.79 11.36 -1.04
CA ARG A 147 -10.63 12.83 -1.03
C ARG A 147 -11.11 13.44 0.28
N GLU A 148 -12.21 12.93 0.84
CA GLU A 148 -12.69 13.36 2.16
C GLU A 148 -11.67 13.03 3.26
N LEU A 149 -11.09 11.82 3.25
CA LEU A 149 -10.00 11.44 4.14
C LEU A 149 -8.76 12.33 3.95
N ALA A 150 -8.42 12.70 2.71
CA ALA A 150 -7.27 13.58 2.45
C ALA A 150 -7.44 14.98 3.05
N ALA A 151 -8.67 15.47 3.16
CA ALA A 151 -8.98 16.75 3.82
C ALA A 151 -8.99 16.62 5.35
N GLN A 152 -9.46 15.48 5.87
CA GLN A 152 -9.53 15.23 7.31
C GLN A 152 -8.16 14.89 7.93
N TYR A 153 -7.29 14.22 7.18
CA TYR A 153 -5.96 13.78 7.60
C TYR A 153 -4.88 14.46 6.74
N PRO A 154 -4.57 15.74 7.03
CA PRO A 154 -3.54 16.49 6.32
C PRO A 154 -2.12 15.95 6.61
N PRO A 155 -1.07 16.43 5.91
CA PRO A 155 0.28 15.85 5.96
C PRO A 155 0.91 15.70 7.35
N GLU A 156 0.49 16.51 8.32
CA GLU A 156 0.98 16.50 9.70
C GLU A 156 0.67 15.18 10.42
N TYR A 157 -0.36 14.45 10.00
CA TYR A 157 -0.60 13.09 10.50
C TYR A 157 0.48 12.09 10.06
N GLY A 158 1.11 12.32 8.90
CA GLY A 158 2.27 11.56 8.48
C GLY A 158 3.48 11.83 9.37
N GLN A 159 3.75 13.10 9.67
CA GLN A 159 4.81 13.52 10.59
C GLN A 159 4.58 12.98 12.01
N LEU A 160 3.32 12.96 12.48
CA LEU A 160 2.98 12.33 13.75
C LEU A 160 3.28 10.83 13.73
N ALA A 161 2.91 10.13 12.66
CA ALA A 161 3.18 8.70 12.54
C ALA A 161 4.69 8.39 12.46
N GLU A 162 5.48 9.24 11.80
CA GLU A 162 6.95 9.18 11.79
C GLU A 162 7.52 9.34 13.20
N LEU A 163 7.10 10.40 13.91
CA LEU A 163 7.52 10.64 15.30
C LEU A 163 7.19 9.44 16.21
N LEU A 164 5.98 8.89 16.11
CA LEU A 164 5.58 7.73 16.92
C LEU A 164 6.41 6.49 16.59
N ALA A 165 6.74 6.26 15.31
CA ALA A 165 7.59 5.15 14.89
C ALA A 165 9.02 5.32 15.44
N GLU A 166 9.61 6.51 15.33
CA GLU A 166 10.93 6.82 15.89
C GLU A 166 10.97 6.62 17.41
N LEU A 167 9.95 7.10 18.13
CA LEU A 167 9.86 6.96 19.58
C LEU A 167 9.63 5.52 20.03
N ARG A 168 8.97 4.69 19.21
CA ARG A 168 8.78 3.28 19.52
C ARG A 168 10.12 2.55 19.63
N ASP A 169 11.09 2.95 18.82
CA ASP A 169 12.40 2.32 18.76
C ASP A 169 13.45 3.07 19.64
N ALA A 170 13.05 4.17 20.30
CA ALA A 170 13.92 4.97 21.17
C ALA A 170 14.26 4.23 22.48
N PRO A 171 15.54 4.11 22.87
CA PRO A 171 15.96 3.38 24.07
C PRO A 171 15.32 3.88 25.37
N GLU A 172 15.15 5.19 25.52
CA GLU A 172 14.52 5.79 26.70
C GLU A 172 13.04 5.42 26.84
N VAL A 173 12.30 5.34 25.73
CA VAL A 173 10.90 4.93 25.69
C VAL A 173 10.78 3.43 25.95
N GLN A 174 11.61 2.62 25.29
CA GLN A 174 11.69 1.17 25.52
C GLN A 174 11.93 0.86 27.00
N ALA A 175 12.91 1.53 27.63
CA ALA A 175 13.21 1.36 29.05
C ALA A 175 12.04 1.78 29.97
N ALA A 176 11.36 2.89 29.64
CA ALA A 176 10.23 3.37 30.43
C ALA A 176 8.96 2.50 30.33
N LEU A 177 8.76 1.85 29.18
CA LEU A 177 7.59 0.99 28.91
C LEU A 177 7.83 -0.49 29.29
N ALA A 178 9.09 -0.94 29.30
CA ALA A 178 9.46 -2.32 29.62
C ALA A 178 8.81 -2.89 30.90
N PRO A 179 8.78 -2.18 32.05
CA PRO A 179 8.19 -2.74 33.28
C PRO A 179 6.66 -2.75 33.31
N LEU A 180 5.98 -2.13 32.35
CA LEU A 180 4.53 -1.94 32.36
C LEU A 180 3.77 -3.09 31.70
N GLY A 181 2.53 -3.31 32.12
CA GLY A 181 1.58 -4.19 31.43
C GLY A 181 1.00 -3.55 30.16
N ASP A 182 0.41 -4.38 29.29
CA ASP A 182 -0.07 -3.96 27.96
C ASP A 182 -1.11 -2.83 27.99
N ASP A 183 -2.04 -2.86 28.95
CA ASP A 183 -3.06 -1.83 29.09
C ASP A 183 -2.45 -0.46 29.43
N GLU A 184 -1.43 -0.43 30.29
CA GLU A 184 -0.75 0.80 30.68
C GLU A 184 0.14 1.33 29.55
N ARG A 185 0.85 0.45 28.82
CA ARG A 185 1.58 0.84 27.60
C ARG A 185 0.64 1.47 26.59
N ARG A 186 -0.55 0.88 26.36
CA ARG A 186 -1.57 1.42 25.45
C ARG A 186 -2.05 2.80 25.92
N LEU A 187 -2.27 2.99 27.22
CA LEU A 187 -2.65 4.30 27.77
C LEU A 187 -1.57 5.35 27.56
N ARG A 188 -0.28 5.02 27.73
CA ARG A 188 0.82 5.96 27.48
C ARG A 188 0.94 6.35 26.00
N TRP A 189 0.80 5.40 25.09
CA TRP A 189 0.77 5.72 23.66
C TRP A 189 -0.43 6.58 23.28
N ARG A 190 -1.60 6.29 23.87
CA ARG A 190 -2.79 7.10 23.67
C ARG A 190 -2.64 8.52 24.19
N SER A 191 -1.96 8.72 25.33
CA SER A 191 -1.78 10.06 25.91
C SER A 191 -0.90 10.98 25.04
N VAL A 192 -0.06 10.43 24.16
CA VAL A 192 0.65 11.22 23.13
C VAL A 192 -0.33 11.85 22.14
N LEU A 193 -1.39 11.11 21.76
CA LEU A 193 -2.42 11.55 20.82
C LEU A 193 -3.40 12.53 21.45
N ASP A 194 -3.68 12.35 22.75
CA ASP A 194 -4.56 13.23 23.52
C ASP A 194 -3.86 14.54 23.96
N ALA A 195 -2.53 14.61 23.87
CA ALA A 195 -1.74 15.81 24.13
C ALA A 195 -1.67 16.75 22.91
N ASP A 196 -1.08 17.94 23.10
CA ASP A 196 -0.89 18.94 22.04
C ASP A 196 0.12 18.53 20.95
N THR A 197 0.59 17.27 20.93
CA THR A 197 1.61 16.77 19.99
C THR A 197 1.26 17.08 18.54
N LEU A 198 0.03 16.78 18.10
CA LEU A 198 -0.40 17.07 16.74
C LEU A 198 -0.48 18.58 16.45
N GLN A 199 -0.88 19.37 17.44
CA GLN A 199 -0.95 20.83 17.27
C GLN A 199 0.45 21.43 17.14
N LEU A 200 1.41 20.99 17.96
CA LEU A 200 2.81 21.41 17.86
C LEU A 200 3.42 21.04 16.50
N ILE A 201 3.09 19.86 15.94
CA ILE A 201 3.50 19.49 14.60
C ILE A 201 2.91 20.45 13.55
N ARG A 202 1.62 20.78 13.67
CA ARG A 202 0.95 21.77 12.78
C ARG A 202 1.57 23.15 12.84
N ASP A 203 2.05 23.54 14.02
CA ASP A 203 2.71 24.82 14.23
C ASP A 203 4.19 24.81 13.78
N GLY A 204 4.71 23.66 13.32
CA GLY A 204 6.10 23.48 12.90
C GLY A 204 7.09 23.23 14.05
N GLU A 205 6.60 23.11 15.28
CA GLU A 205 7.36 22.96 16.51
C GLU A 205 7.71 21.49 16.80
N LEU A 206 8.37 20.82 15.83
CA LEU A 206 8.65 19.37 15.88
C LEU A 206 9.45 18.95 17.12
N ARG A 207 10.38 19.79 17.57
CA ARG A 207 11.18 19.51 18.78
C ARG A 207 10.30 19.51 20.02
N ALA A 208 9.41 20.50 20.16
CA ALA A 208 8.49 20.57 21.29
C ALA A 208 7.50 19.40 21.25
N ALA A 209 7.01 19.03 20.06
CA ALA A 209 6.15 17.85 19.88
C ALA A 209 6.85 16.57 20.39
N ARG A 210 8.12 16.36 20.02
CA ARG A 210 8.92 15.22 20.52
C ARG A 210 9.08 15.23 22.03
N GLU A 211 9.38 16.40 22.61
CA GLU A 211 9.54 16.54 24.07
C GLU A 211 8.24 16.26 24.85
N VAL A 212 7.09 16.69 24.31
CA VAL A 212 5.77 16.36 24.87
C VAL A 212 5.48 14.86 24.76
N ALA A 213 5.70 14.27 23.59
CA ALA A 213 5.47 12.85 23.37
C ALA A 213 6.31 11.96 24.30
N ILE A 214 7.60 12.27 24.48
CA ILE A 214 8.47 11.55 25.42
C ILE A 214 7.97 11.68 26.84
N ARG A 215 7.52 12.87 27.26
CA ARG A 215 6.97 13.07 28.61
C ARG A 215 5.73 12.21 28.84
N CYS A 216 4.85 12.08 27.85
CA CYS A 216 3.69 11.21 27.90
C CYS A 216 4.07 9.72 28.01
N LEU A 217 5.13 9.30 27.31
CA LEU A 217 5.58 7.90 27.28
C LEU A 217 6.42 7.51 28.50
N CYS A 218 7.16 8.45 29.07
CA CYS A 218 8.11 8.22 30.16
C CYS A 218 7.62 8.71 31.53
N SER A 219 6.41 9.25 31.63
CA SER A 219 5.85 9.66 32.92
C SER A 219 5.69 8.45 33.84
N SER A 220 6.12 8.59 35.09
CA SER A 220 5.84 7.60 36.13
C SER A 220 4.36 7.64 36.47
N SER A 221 3.68 6.50 36.38
CA SER A 221 2.34 6.35 36.95
C SER A 221 2.48 6.47 38.47
N GLY A 222 2.01 7.60 39.01
CA GLY A 222 1.90 7.80 40.46
C GLY A 222 0.80 6.93 41.06
#